data_AF-A0A9P6QLF5-F1
#
_entry.id   AF-A0A9P6QLF5-F1
#
_cell.length_a   1.000
_cell.length_b   1.000
_cell.length_c   1.000
_cell.angle_alpha   90.00
_cell.angle_beta   90.00
_cell.angle_gamma   90.00
#
_symmetry.space_group_name_H-M   'P 1'
#
loop_
_entity.id
_entity.type
_entity.pdbx_description
1 polymer ?
#
loop_
_entity_poly.entity_id
_entity_poly.type
_entity_poly.pdbx_seq_one_letter_code
_entity_poly.pdbx_strand_id
1 'polypeptide(L)' 'LPTPAPLIPGREGSGEIVEIGAEVQGGFKVGDRVAFLGQNTYSDYVVVDPVHVAKLPDHVSLEA' A
#
# COMPACT_ATOMS: atom_id res chain seq x y z
N LEU A 1 -21.91 -3.31 9.19
CA LEU A 1 -23.04 -2.99 8.29
C LEU A 1 -22.67 -3.44 6.88
N PRO A 2 -23.63 -3.84 6.03
CA PRO A 2 -23.32 -4.18 4.64
C PRO A 2 -22.70 -2.98 3.92
N THR A 3 -21.64 -3.23 3.15
CA THR A 3 -20.98 -2.20 2.35
C THR A 3 -21.70 -2.11 1.00
N PRO A 4 -22.37 -0.98 0.68
CA PRO A 4 -23.11 -0.85 -0.57
C PRO A 4 -22.17 -0.78 -1.78
N ALA A 5 -22.63 -1.31 -2.92
CA ALA A 5 -21.93 -1.22 -4.19
C ALA A 5 -22.11 0.19 -4.82
N PRO A 6 -21.13 0.69 -5.61
CA PRO A 6 -19.88 0.03 -6.02
C PRO A 6 -18.80 0.03 -4.93
N LEU A 7 -18.04 -1.06 -4.84
CA LEU A 7 -16.99 -1.29 -3.84
C LEU A 7 -15.77 -1.92 -4.51
N ILE A 8 -14.57 -1.39 -4.23
CA ILE A 8 -13.31 -2.09 -4.46
C ILE A 8 -12.93 -2.78 -3.13
N PRO A 9 -12.88 -4.12 -3.06
CA PRO A 9 -12.57 -4.82 -1.83
C PRO A 9 -11.08 -4.70 -1.43
N GLY A 10 -10.75 -5.23 -0.25
CA GLY A 10 -9.37 -5.38 0.23
C GLY A 10 -9.02 -4.41 1.36
N ARG A 11 -8.16 -4.87 2.29
CA ARG A 11 -7.69 -4.11 3.46
C ARG A 11 -6.17 -4.07 3.63
N GLU A 12 -5.46 -4.84 2.82
CA GLU A 12 -4.03 -5.04 2.92
C GLU A 12 -3.47 -5.44 1.55
N GLY A 13 -2.17 -5.29 1.39
CA GLY A 13 -1.46 -5.65 0.16
C GLY A 13 0.03 -5.43 0.28
N SER A 14 0.76 -5.79 -0.77
CA SER A 14 2.17 -5.50 -0.90
C SER A 14 2.53 -5.12 -2.34
N GLY A 15 3.59 -4.34 -2.52
CA GLY A 15 3.97 -3.81 -3.82
C GLY A 15 5.17 -2.87 -3.76
N GLU A 16 5.28 -2.01 -4.76
CA GLU A 16 6.35 -1.01 -4.91
C GLU A 16 5.76 0.40 -4.82
N ILE A 17 6.46 1.30 -4.12
CA ILE A 17 6.10 2.73 -4.12
C ILE A 17 6.42 3.33 -5.49
N VAL A 18 5.39 3.82 -6.19
CA VAL A 18 5.53 4.49 -7.50
C VAL A 18 5.44 6.01 -7.43
N GLU A 19 4.88 6.56 -6.35
CA GLU A 19 4.74 8.00 -6.11
C GLU A 19 4.74 8.28 -4.60
N ILE A 20 5.22 9.47 -4.20
CA ILE A 20 5.22 9.94 -2.82
C ILE A 20 4.60 11.34 -2.77
N GLY A 21 3.64 11.54 -1.87
CA GLY A 21 3.02 12.85 -1.63
C GLY A 21 4.03 13.88 -1.12
N ALA A 22 3.86 15.14 -1.51
CA ALA A 22 4.82 16.21 -1.23
C ALA A 22 5.04 16.47 0.28
N GLU A 23 4.04 16.15 1.10
CA GLU A 23 4.02 16.30 2.55
C GLU A 23 4.62 15.11 3.32
N VAL A 24 4.92 13.99 2.65
CA VAL A 24 5.46 12.80 3.31
C VAL A 24 6.92 13.03 3.70
N GLN A 25 7.21 12.87 4.99
CA GLN A 25 8.54 13.15 5.54
C GLN A 25 9.41 11.90 5.60
N GLY A 26 10.43 11.82 4.74
CA GLY A 26 11.54 10.86 4.83
C GLY A 26 11.12 9.38 4.92
N GLY A 27 12.11 8.51 5.15
CA GLY A 27 11.87 7.08 5.41
C GLY A 27 11.55 6.23 4.18
N PHE A 28 10.79 6.75 3.22
CA PHE A 28 10.39 6.05 1.99
C PHE A 28 10.94 6.72 0.73
N LYS A 29 11.10 5.92 -0.33
CA LYS A 29 11.43 6.39 -1.68
C LYS A 29 10.68 5.57 -2.73
N VAL A 30 10.49 6.15 -3.92
CA VAL A 30 10.04 5.40 -5.11
C VAL A 30 10.98 4.22 -5.33
N GLY A 31 10.42 3.05 -5.60
CA GLY A 31 11.14 1.78 -5.70
C GLY A 31 11.26 0.99 -4.40
N ASP A 32 10.86 1.54 -3.25
CA ASP A 32 10.80 0.75 -2.02
C ASP A 32 9.72 -0.34 -2.13
N ARG A 33 10.10 -1.56 -1.78
CA ARG A 33 9.20 -2.71 -1.62
C ARG A 33 8.53 -2.62 -0.27
N VAL A 34 7.21 -2.66 -0.23
CA VAL A 34 6.44 -2.44 0.99
C VAL A 34 5.25 -3.37 1.12
N ALA A 35 4.88 -3.68 2.35
CA ALA A 35 3.55 -4.17 2.69
C ALA A 35 2.79 -3.06 3.41
N PHE A 36 1.47 -3.04 3.28
CA PHE A 36 0.65 -1.97 3.81
C PHE A 36 -0.75 -2.43 4.22
N LEU A 37 -1.37 -1.65 5.11
CA LEU A 37 -2.80 -1.69 5.38
C LEU A 37 -3.47 -0.48 4.70
N GLY A 38 -4.60 -0.70 4.05
CA GLY A 38 -5.27 0.33 3.23
C GLY A 38 -6.74 0.01 2.97
N GLN A 39 -7.38 0.79 2.11
CA GLN A 39 -8.70 0.48 1.55
C GLN A 39 -8.56 0.28 0.04
N ASN A 40 -9.52 -0.40 -0.58
CA ASN A 40 -9.57 -0.59 -2.03
C ASN A 40 -8.33 -1.33 -2.59
N THR A 41 -7.79 -2.30 -1.84
CA THR A 41 -6.49 -2.90 -2.16
C THR A 41 -6.50 -3.95 -3.27
N TYR A 42 -7.68 -4.40 -3.71
CA TYR A 42 -7.83 -5.21 -4.93
C TYR A 42 -7.86 -4.28 -6.15
N SER A 43 -6.76 -3.55 -6.35
CA SER A 43 -6.55 -2.51 -7.36
C SER A 43 -5.07 -2.50 -7.73
N ASP A 44 -4.73 -2.11 -8.96
CA ASP A 44 -3.33 -1.99 -9.40
C ASP A 44 -2.57 -0.89 -8.63
N TYR A 45 -3.31 0.11 -8.13
CA TYR A 45 -2.77 1.21 -7.33
C TYR A 45 -3.63 1.47 -6.10
N VAL A 46 -2.96 1.83 -5.00
CA VAL A 46 -3.58 2.19 -3.72
C VAL A 46 -2.86 3.38 -3.12
N VAL A 47 -3.61 4.38 -2.64
CA VAL A 47 -3.08 5.46 -1.81
C VAL A 47 -3.22 5.07 -0.34
N VAL A 48 -2.11 5.11 0.39
CA VAL A 48 -2.07 4.77 1.82
C VAL A 48 -1.32 5.83 2.61
N ASP A 49 -1.73 6.05 3.86
CA ASP A 49 -0.98 6.89 4.79
C ASP A 49 0.32 6.19 5.17
N PRO A 50 1.49 6.90 5.18
CA PRO A 50 2.79 6.30 5.48
C PRO A 50 2.86 5.62 6.85
N VAL A 51 2.00 5.96 7.81
CA VAL A 51 1.93 5.27 9.12
C VAL A 51 1.50 3.81 9.01
N HIS A 52 0.85 3.42 7.91
CA HIS A 52 0.35 2.07 7.66
C HIS A 52 1.25 1.27 6.70
N VAL A 53 2.47 1.72 6.45
CA VAL A 53 3.39 1.13 5.48
C VAL A 53 4.64 0.62 6.17
N ALA A 54 5.07 -0.59 5.83
CA ALA A 54 6.33 -1.17 6.29
C ALA A 54 7.18 -1.63 5.11
N LYS A 55 8.49 -1.37 5.17
CA LYS A 55 9.44 -1.90 4.17
C LYS A 55 9.55 -3.41 4.29
N LEU A 56 9.49 -4.07 3.15
CA LEU A 56 9.77 -5.50 3.05
C LEU A 56 11.28 -5.73 2.93
N PRO A 57 11.84 -6.70 3.68
CA PRO A 57 13.20 -7.19 3.42
C PRO A 57 13.31 -7.81 2.02
N ASP A 58 14.49 -7.71 1.41
CA ASP A 58 14.71 -8.16 0.02
C ASP A 58 14.34 -9.63 -0.23
N HIS A 59 14.50 -10.49 0.78
CA HIS A 59 14.24 -11.93 0.68
C HIS A 59 12.78 -12.32 0.87
N VAL A 60 11.89 -11.38 1.20
CA VAL A 60 10.45 -11.63 1.31
C VAL A 60 9.81 -11.37 -0.05
N SER A 61 8.94 -12.25 -0.53
CA SER A 61 8.23 -12.10 -1.82
C SER A 61 7.10 -11.05 -1.72
N LEU A 62 6.54 -10.59 -2.85
CA LEU A 62 5.40 -9.66 -2.84
C LEU A 62 4.04 -10.39 -2.77
N GLU A 63 4.07 -11.67 -3.09
CA GLU A 63 2.95 -12.57 -3.06
C GLU A 63 2.51 -12.80 -1.61
N ALA A 64 1.23 -12.50 -1.35
CA ALA A 64 0.53 -12.81 -0.11
C ALA A 64 -0.26 -14.12 -0.24
#